data_AF-A0A8J7WVZ9-F1
#
_entry.id   AF-A0A8J7WVZ9-F1
#
_cell.length_a   1.000
_cell.length_b   1.000
_cell.length_c   1.000
_cell.angle_alpha   90.00
_cell.angle_beta   90.00
_cell.angle_gamma   90.00
#
_symmetry.space_group_name_H-M   'P 1'
#
loop_
_entity.id
_entity.type
_entity.pdbx_description
1 polymer ?
#
loop_
_entity_poly.entity_id
_entity_poly.type
_entity_poly.pdbx_seq_one_letter_code
_entity_poly.pdbx_strand_id
1 'polypeptide(L)'
;MLRSRFYMDEREFMGKRPIIELSVKNGTSSPVSRAYFEGTIASPDRSVPWHQDTFNYSIPVGLEPGEDATLNLAPNMFSDWGKVNAPADAIFTVTVEKLDGPDGETLYSVHDFGEREIGRLAELKSQYGVE
;
A
#
# COMPACT_ATOMS: atom_id res chain seq x y z
N MET A 1 -1.56 -3.79 7.27
CA MET A 1 -0.19 -3.20 7.31
C MET A 1 0.34 -3.36 8.72
N LEU A 2 1.56 -3.89 8.91
CA LEU A 2 2.19 -4.02 10.24
C LEU A 2 3.19 -2.90 10.48
N ARG A 3 3.98 -2.54 9.46
CA ARG A 3 4.99 -1.49 9.53
C ARG A 3 5.26 -0.89 8.16
N SER A 4 5.49 0.42 8.11
CA SER A 4 5.98 1.14 6.93
C SER A 4 7.19 1.99 7.30
N ARG A 5 8.21 1.98 6.44
CA ARG A 5 9.38 2.85 6.55
C ARG A 5 9.76 3.39 5.17
N PHE A 6 10.12 4.66 5.13
CA PHE A 6 10.74 5.30 3.98
C PHE A 6 12.05 5.93 4.42
N TYR A 7 13.12 5.68 3.67
CA TYR A 7 14.43 6.28 3.93
C TYR A 7 15.27 6.37 2.66
N MET A 8 16.25 7.26 2.69
CA MET A 8 17.25 7.38 1.64
C MET A 8 18.50 6.59 2.04
N ASP A 9 18.84 5.58 1.25
CA ASP A 9 20.08 4.83 1.39
C ASP A 9 21.21 5.57 0.65
N GLU A 10 22.25 5.98 1.38
CA GLU A 10 23.41 6.68 0.82
C GLU A 10 24.43 5.67 0.30
N ARG A 11 24.70 5.70 -1.00
CA ARG A 11 25.74 4.87 -1.61
C ARG A 11 26.91 5.75 -2.02
N GLU A 12 28.09 5.41 -1.49
CA GLU A 12 29.35 6.19 -1.54
C GLU A 12 29.69 6.78 -2.92
N PHE A 13 29.31 6.11 -4.02
CA PHE A 13 29.56 6.55 -5.40
C PHE A 13 28.31 6.71 -6.29
N MET A 14 27.11 6.37 -5.81
CA MET A 14 25.89 6.33 -6.63
C MET A 14 24.77 7.27 -6.15
N GLY A 15 25.05 8.12 -5.18
CA GLY A 15 24.06 9.04 -4.61
C GLY A 15 23.03 8.34 -3.73
N LYS A 16 21.91 9.04 -3.47
CA LYS A 16 20.83 8.59 -2.59
C LYS A 16 19.84 7.72 -3.34
N ARG A 17 19.45 6.59 -2.76
CA ARG A 17 18.41 5.71 -3.30
C ARG A 17 17.22 5.68 -2.36
N PRO A 18 15.98 5.96 -2.84
CA PRO A 18 14.80 5.81 -2.01
C PRO A 18 14.55 4.33 -1.73
N ILE A 19 14.25 4.00 -0.47
CA ILE A 19 13.85 2.67 -0.03
C ILE A 19 12.49 2.80 0.67
N ILE A 20 11.53 1.99 0.21
CA ILE A 20 10.25 1.74 0.85
C ILE A 20 10.33 0.33 1.43
N GLU A 21 10.29 0.22 2.75
CA GLU A 21 10.22 -1.06 3.45
C GLU A 21 8.86 -1.22 4.10
N LEU A 22 8.19 -2.33 3.80
CA LEU A 22 6.89 -2.67 4.35
C LEU A 22 6.95 -4.03 5.05
N SER A 23 6.38 -4.11 6.25
CA SER A 23 6.01 -5.39 6.86
C SER A 23 4.51 -5.56 6.73
N VAL A 24 4.09 -6.59 6.01
CA VAL A 24 2.69 -6.88 5.70
C VAL A 24 2.28 -8.23 6.26
N LYS A 25 0.98 -8.39 6.50
CA LYS A 25 0.33 -9.65 6.86
C LYS A 25 -0.87 -9.82 5.97
N ASN A 26 -1.04 -11.00 5.37
CA ASN A 26 -2.28 -11.32 4.68
C ASN A 26 -3.37 -11.62 5.72
N GLY A 27 -4.21 -10.63 5.99
CA GLY A 27 -5.38 -10.78 6.87
C GLY A 27 -6.64 -11.28 6.15
N THR A 28 -6.54 -11.64 4.87
CA THR A 28 -7.68 -12.11 4.08
C THR A 28 -7.80 -13.62 4.13
N SER A 29 -8.90 -14.17 3.60
CA SER A 29 -9.14 -15.61 3.46
C SER A 29 -8.60 -16.19 2.15
N SER A 30 -7.92 -15.39 1.32
CA SER A 30 -7.46 -15.79 -0.01
C SER A 30 -5.96 -15.55 -0.16
N PRO A 31 -5.23 -16.37 -0.95
CA PRO A 31 -3.84 -16.08 -1.29
C PRO A 31 -3.76 -14.76 -2.08
N VAL A 32 -2.72 -13.96 -1.84
CA VAL A 32 -2.50 -12.67 -2.51
C VAL A 32 -1.21 -12.74 -3.34
N SER A 33 -1.28 -12.37 -4.62
CA SER A 33 -0.11 -12.37 -5.52
C SER A 33 0.43 -10.97 -5.79
N ARG A 34 -0.41 -9.94 -5.65
CA ARG A 34 -0.02 -8.55 -5.86
C ARG A 34 -0.83 -7.63 -4.97
N ALA A 35 -0.16 -6.60 -4.47
CA ALA A 35 -0.79 -5.54 -3.70
C ALA A 35 -0.46 -4.17 -4.29
N TYR A 36 -1.45 -3.29 -4.28
CA TYR A 36 -1.37 -1.90 -4.69
C TYR A 36 -1.56 -1.03 -3.46
N PHE A 37 -0.74 0.00 -3.36
CA PHE A 37 -0.63 0.85 -2.20
C PHE A 37 -0.62 2.32 -2.60
N GLU A 38 -1.14 3.16 -1.71
CA GLU A 38 -0.84 4.58 -1.70
C GLU A 38 0.11 4.86 -0.53
N GLY A 39 1.23 5.52 -0.81
CA GLY A 39 2.18 5.94 0.20
C GLY A 39 2.18 7.45 0.37
N THR A 40 2.08 7.90 1.61
CA THR A 40 2.02 9.32 1.96
C THR A 40 3.10 9.65 2.98
N ILE A 41 3.88 10.69 2.70
CA ILE A 41 4.91 11.23 3.59
C ILE A 41 4.44 12.61 4.06
N ALA A 42 4.13 12.75 5.34
CA ALA A 42 3.62 14.01 5.89
C ALA A 42 4.17 14.27 7.30
N SER A 43 4.42 15.54 7.62
CA SER A 43 4.67 15.96 9.00
C SER A 43 3.34 16.18 9.73
N PRO A 44 3.22 15.91 11.04
CA PRO A 44 1.97 16.05 11.79
C PRO A 44 1.29 17.42 11.66
N ASP A 45 2.07 18.50 11.60
CA ASP A 45 1.56 19.88 11.60
C ASP A 45 1.37 20.48 10.20
N ARG A 46 1.36 19.64 9.15
CA ARG A 46 1.26 20.10 7.75
C ARG A 46 0.04 19.51 7.05
N SER A 47 -0.79 20.37 6.45
CA SER A 47 -1.99 19.93 5.70
C SER A 47 -1.68 19.38 4.31
N VAL A 48 -0.51 19.71 3.74
CA VAL A 48 -0.07 19.22 2.43
C VAL A 48 1.07 18.23 2.65
N PRO A 49 0.99 16.99 2.14
CA PRO A 49 2.08 16.02 2.29
C PRO A 49 3.35 16.48 1.56
N TRP A 50 4.50 15.96 1.98
CA TRP A 50 5.77 16.10 1.27
C TRP A 50 5.78 15.30 -0.02
N HIS A 51 5.10 14.15 0.00
CA HIS A 51 4.94 13.27 -1.14
C HIS A 51 3.72 12.37 -0.93
N GLN A 52 3.00 12.10 -2.01
CA GLN A 52 1.91 11.16 -2.07
C GLN A 52 1.90 10.55 -3.46
N ASP A 53 2.03 9.23 -3.54
CA ASP A 53 2.04 8.51 -4.81
C ASP A 53 1.65 7.05 -4.61
N THR A 54 1.22 6.41 -5.69
CA THR A 54 0.83 5.00 -5.70
C THR A 54 1.97 4.11 -6.16
N PHE A 55 2.03 2.90 -5.64
CA PHE A 55 2.98 1.89 -6.09
C PHE A 55 2.38 0.51 -5.89
N ASN A 56 2.92 -0.48 -6.59
CA ASN A 56 2.48 -1.87 -6.44
C ASN A 56 3.67 -2.80 -6.27
N TYR A 57 3.39 -3.97 -5.72
CA TYR A 57 4.38 -5.03 -5.57
C TYR A 57 3.77 -6.38 -5.93
N SER A 58 4.43 -7.08 -6.85
CA SER A 58 4.14 -8.49 -7.13
C SER A 58 4.92 -9.35 -6.15
N ILE A 59 4.22 -10.22 -5.44
CA ILE A 59 4.76 -11.17 -4.45
C ILE A 59 4.98 -12.49 -5.20
N PRO A 60 6.22 -12.85 -5.61
CA PRO A 60 6.43 -13.90 -6.62
C PRO A 60 5.94 -15.30 -6.23
N VAL A 61 5.91 -15.61 -4.94
CA VAL A 61 5.42 -16.90 -4.40
C VAL A 61 3.95 -16.79 -3.96
N GLY A 62 3.37 -15.59 -4.00
CA GLY A 62 2.14 -15.26 -3.28
C GLY A 62 2.37 -15.11 -1.78
N LEU A 63 1.32 -14.71 -1.08
CA LEU A 63 1.25 -14.62 0.37
C LEU A 63 -0.03 -15.33 0.84
N GLU A 64 0.11 -16.44 1.55
CA GLU A 64 -1.04 -17.23 2.00
C GLU A 64 -1.80 -16.55 3.16
N PRO A 65 -3.08 -16.91 3.41
CA PRO A 65 -3.84 -16.41 4.54
C PRO A 65 -3.09 -16.55 5.87
N GLY A 66 -2.93 -15.43 6.59
CA GLY A 66 -2.25 -15.37 7.88
C GLY A 66 -0.73 -15.22 7.83
N GLU A 67 -0.11 -15.32 6.65
CA GLU A 67 1.34 -15.16 6.48
C GLU A 67 1.80 -13.70 6.54
N ASP A 68 3.03 -13.52 7.01
CA ASP A 68 3.70 -12.22 7.10
C ASP A 68 4.86 -12.17 6.09
N ALA A 69 5.09 -11.00 5.50
CA ALA A 69 6.21 -10.77 4.60
C ALA A 69 6.83 -9.39 4.80
N THR A 70 8.13 -9.29 4.51
CA THR A 70 8.83 -8.00 4.43
C THR A 70 9.15 -7.70 2.98
N LEU A 71 8.61 -6.58 2.49
CA LEU A 71 8.78 -6.10 1.13
C LEU A 71 9.78 -4.95 1.16
N ASN A 72 10.89 -5.10 0.43
CA ASN A 72 11.90 -4.06 0.26
C ASN A 72 11.82 -3.56 -1.18
N LEU A 73 11.13 -2.45 -1.37
CA LEU A 73 11.03 -1.78 -2.66
C LEU A 73 12.06 -0.67 -2.72
N ALA A 74 12.69 -0.55 -3.88
CA ALA A 74 13.64 0.51 -4.12
C ALA A 74 13.24 1.23 -5.42
N PRO A 75 12.32 2.20 -5.32
CA PRO A 75 11.85 2.98 -6.46
C PRO A 75 12.99 3.56 -7.29
N ASN A 76 12.68 3.92 -8.53
CA ASN A 76 13.63 4.58 -9.39
C ASN A 76 14.10 5.90 -8.74
N MET A 77 15.40 6.11 -8.60
CA MET A 77 15.95 7.35 -8.02
C MET A 77 15.62 8.62 -8.82
N PHE A 78 15.26 8.49 -10.09
CA PHE A 78 14.84 9.61 -10.93
C PHE A 78 13.33 9.90 -10.84
N SER A 79 12.54 9.04 -10.19
CA SER A 79 11.12 9.31 -9.93
C SER A 79 10.96 10.31 -8.77
N ASP A 80 9.72 10.70 -8.50
CA ASP A 80 9.43 11.66 -7.45
C ASP A 80 9.75 11.12 -6.04
N TRP A 81 9.72 9.79 -5.85
CA TRP A 81 10.22 9.12 -4.65
C TRP A 81 11.70 9.43 -4.39
N GLY A 82 12.53 9.51 -5.42
CA GLY A 82 13.96 9.83 -5.29
C GLY A 82 14.23 11.31 -5.03
N LYS A 83 13.24 12.18 -5.23
CA LYS A 83 13.32 13.63 -5.02
C LYS A 83 12.72 14.08 -3.70
N VAL A 84 12.11 13.16 -2.93
CA VAL A 84 11.50 13.49 -1.64
C VAL A 84 12.55 14.09 -0.71
N ASN A 85 12.31 15.33 -0.31
CA ASN A 85 13.09 16.03 0.70
C ASN A 85 12.17 16.36 1.87
N ALA A 86 11.98 15.38 2.76
CA ALA A 86 11.15 15.48 3.94
C ALA A 86 12.02 15.61 5.21
N PRO A 87 11.58 16.37 6.22
CA PRO A 87 12.28 16.48 7.50
C PRO A 87 12.17 15.18 8.31
N ALA A 88 13.00 15.06 9.36
CA ALA A 88 13.10 13.82 10.16
C ALA A 88 11.84 13.46 10.96
N ASP A 89 10.96 14.42 11.21
CA ASP A 89 9.66 14.24 11.87
C ASP A 89 8.56 13.79 10.90
N ALA A 90 8.84 13.74 9.59
CA ALA A 90 7.87 13.27 8.61
C ALA A 90 7.59 11.77 8.81
N ILE A 91 6.31 11.43 8.77
CA ILE A 91 5.82 10.07 8.95
C ILE A 91 5.43 9.51 7.59
N PHE A 92 5.87 8.28 7.32
CA PHE A 92 5.46 7.53 6.14
C PHE A 92 4.33 6.56 6.48
N THR A 93 3.15 6.85 5.97
CA THR A 93 1.94 6.02 6.10
C THR A 93 1.62 5.36 4.77
N VAL A 94 1.07 4.14 4.83
CA VAL A 94 0.71 3.38 3.64
C VAL A 94 -0.67 2.77 3.80
N THR A 95 -1.53 3.00 2.80
CA THR A 95 -2.84 2.36 2.66
C THR A 95 -2.79 1.31 1.57
N VAL A 96 -3.69 0.32 1.66
CA VAL A 96 -3.85 -0.72 0.64
C VAL A 96 -5.03 -0.33 -0.22
N GLU A 97 -4.80 -0.15 -1.52
CA GLU A 97 -5.82 0.29 -2.47
C GLU A 97 -6.48 -0.91 -3.15
N LYS A 98 -5.70 -1.95 -3.45
CA LYS A 98 -6.17 -3.11 -4.22
C LYS A 98 -5.29 -4.34 -3.98
N LEU A 99 -5.91 -5.53 -4.04
CA LEU A 99 -5.26 -6.84 -3.93
C LEU A 99 -5.71 -7.74 -5.08
N ASP A 100 -4.74 -8.37 -5.73
CA ASP A 100 -4.99 -9.39 -6.76
C ASP A 100 -4.57 -10.78 -6.28
N GLY A 101 -5.31 -11.80 -6.73
CA GLY A 101 -5.08 -13.21 -6.46
C GLY A 101 -4.02 -13.82 -7.37
N PRO A 102 -3.65 -15.10 -7.16
CA PRO A 102 -2.65 -15.81 -7.97
C PRO A 102 -3.00 -15.95 -9.45
N ASP A 103 -4.29 -15.91 -9.78
CA ASP A 103 -4.82 -15.88 -11.14
C ASP A 103 -4.68 -14.50 -11.82
N GLY A 104 -4.30 -13.47 -11.06
CA GLY A 104 -4.23 -12.08 -11.53
C GLY A 104 -5.56 -11.33 -11.46
N GLU A 105 -6.62 -11.98 -10.97
CA GLU A 105 -7.92 -11.35 -10.80
C GLU A 105 -7.98 -10.56 -9.49
N THR A 106 -8.80 -9.51 -9.49
CA THR A 106 -8.94 -8.63 -8.33
C THR A 106 -9.78 -9.27 -7.25
N LEU A 107 -9.20 -9.42 -6.07
CA LEU A 107 -9.88 -9.93 -4.87
C LEU A 107 -10.58 -8.82 -4.10
N TYR A 108 -9.90 -7.67 -3.97
CA TYR A 108 -10.38 -6.52 -3.21
C TYR A 108 -9.87 -5.23 -3.84
N SER A 109 -10.71 -4.19 -3.86
CA SER A 109 -10.38 -2.87 -4.37
C SER A 109 -11.19 -1.82 -3.61
N VAL A 110 -10.58 -0.68 -3.27
CA VAL A 110 -11.30 0.43 -2.64
C VAL A 110 -12.03 1.32 -3.65
N HIS A 111 -11.74 1.15 -4.94
CA HIS A 111 -12.33 1.93 -6.03
C HIS A 111 -13.45 1.19 -6.75
N ASP A 112 -13.48 -0.14 -6.66
CA ASP A 112 -14.43 -0.97 -7.38
C ASP A 112 -15.52 -1.49 -6.42
N PHE A 113 -16.78 -1.28 -6.78
CA PHE A 113 -17.93 -1.73 -6.00
C PHE A 113 -18.48 -3.02 -6.61
N GLY A 114 -18.04 -4.17 -6.07
CA GLY A 114 -18.35 -5.49 -6.61
C GLY A 114 -19.67 -6.08 -6.12
N GLU A 115 -19.96 -7.31 -6.55
CA GLU A 115 -21.18 -8.03 -6.16
C GLU A 115 -21.31 -8.18 -4.64
N ARG A 116 -20.19 -8.36 -3.94
CA ARG A 116 -20.17 -8.47 -2.48
C ARG A 116 -20.57 -7.16 -1.82
N GLU A 117 -20.04 -6.03 -2.27
CA GLU A 117 -20.38 -4.71 -1.76
C GLU A 117 -21.84 -4.36 -2.05
N ILE A 118 -22.35 -4.73 -3.23
CA ILE A 118 -23.77 -4.60 -3.59
C ILE A 118 -24.64 -5.43 -2.66
N GLY A 119 -24.30 -6.70 -2.44
CA GLY A 119 -25.02 -7.59 -1.53
C GLY A 119 -25.02 -7.05 -0.10
N ARG A 120 -23.85 -6.59 0.38
CA ARG A 120 -23.72 -6.01 1.72
C ARG A 120 -24.50 -4.70 1.87
N LEU A 121 -24.48 -3.85 0.84
CA LEU A 121 -25.27 -2.62 0.82
C LEU A 121 -26.77 -2.94 0.84
N ALA A 122 -27.23 -3.93 0.08
CA ALA A 122 -28.62 -4.36 0.08
C ALA A 122 -29.07 -4.91 1.45
N GLU A 123 -28.23 -5.71 2.11
CA GLU A 123 -28.47 -6.16 3.49
C GLU A 123 -28.59 -4.98 4.46
N LEU A 124 -27.67 -4.01 4.38
CA LEU A 124 -27.68 -2.84 5.26
C LEU A 124 -28.91 -1.96 5.02
N LYS A 125 -29.28 -1.73 3.76
CA LYS A 125 -30.49 -1.01 3.38
C LYS A 125 -31.76 -1.66 3.95
N SER A 126 -31.87 -2.98 3.82
CA SER A 126 -32.96 -3.77 4.40
C SER A 126 -32.97 -3.70 5.94
N GLN A 127 -31.81 -3.82 6.58
CA GLN A 127 -31.67 -3.81 8.05
C GLN A 127 -32.08 -2.47 8.67
N TYR A 128 -31.79 -1.34 8.00
CA TYR A 128 -32.03 0.00 8.52
C TYR A 128 -33.22 0.73 7.86
N GLY A 129 -33.97 0.05 6.98
CA GLY A 129 -35.17 0.61 6.34
C GLY A 129 -34.88 1.79 5.41
N VAL A 130 -33.73 1.79 4.75
CA VAL A 130 -33.32 2.80 3.78
C VAL A 130 -33.41 2.19 2.39
N GLU A 131 -34.40 2.57 1.59
CA GLU A 131 -34.51 2.14 0.18
C GLU A 131 -33.49 2.87 -0.73
#